data_AF-X1UFA4-F1
#
_entry.id   AF-X1UFA4-F1
#
_cell.length_a   1.000
_cell.length_b   1.000
_cell.length_c   1.000
_cell.angle_alpha   90.00
_cell.angle_beta   90.00
_cell.angle_gamma   90.00
#
_symmetry.space_group_name_H-M   'P 1'
#
loop_
_entity.id
_entity.type
_entity.pdbx_description
1 polymer ?
#
loop_
_entity_poly.entity_id
_entity_poly.type
_entity_poly.pdbx_seq_one_letter_code
_entity_poly.pdbx_strand_id
1 'polypeptide(L)'
;MAKCGAWCLLWGSTFDRKYLYLAEHVKDLGFDGIEIPLTTQILTSLPIRELKERLSETGLAATFCAGLGPSQNVATNDKRKQRQGIEHLKKCVETVAEFNSSVLAGILYGVWGGFSGNPPTEDELNWSAECIREVAEYAESLK
;
A
#
# COMPACT_ATOMS: atom_id res chain seq x y z
N MET A 1 4.85 23.70 3.25
CA MET A 1 4.47 23.57 1.82
C MET A 1 4.00 22.13 1.61
N ALA A 2 2.97 21.89 0.81
CA ALA A 2 2.52 20.54 0.50
C ALA A 2 3.53 19.85 -0.44
N LYS A 3 3.69 18.53 -0.31
CA LYS A 3 4.53 17.72 -1.22
C LYS A 3 3.69 17.16 -2.36
N CYS A 4 4.25 17.08 -3.55
CA CYS A 4 3.63 16.48 -4.74
C CYS A 4 4.35 15.18 -5.11
N GLY A 5 3.63 14.05 -5.12
CA GLY A 5 4.17 12.74 -5.50
C GLY A 5 3.57 12.22 -6.80
N ALA A 6 4.27 11.30 -7.47
CA ALA A 6 3.79 10.64 -8.67
C ALA A 6 3.51 9.15 -8.41
N TRP A 7 2.35 8.67 -8.84
CA TRP A 7 2.02 7.25 -8.76
C TRP A 7 2.74 6.46 -9.86
N CYS A 8 3.49 5.43 -9.47
CA CYS A 8 4.42 4.76 -10.40
C CYS A 8 3.71 4.07 -11.59
N LEU A 9 2.44 3.70 -11.43
CA LEU A 9 1.67 3.03 -12.49
C LEU A 9 1.22 3.97 -13.62
N LEU A 10 1.57 5.26 -13.57
CA LEU A 10 1.50 6.12 -14.76
C LEU A 10 2.41 5.64 -15.89
N TRP A 11 3.50 4.92 -15.57
CA TRP A 11 4.50 4.44 -16.54
C TRP A 11 4.49 2.91 -16.72
N GLY A 12 3.55 2.19 -16.12
CA GLY A 12 3.52 0.73 -16.21
C GLY A 12 2.34 0.10 -15.46
N SER A 13 2.20 -1.22 -15.60
CA SER A 13 1.15 -1.99 -14.93
C SER A 13 1.63 -2.74 -13.68
N THR A 14 2.90 -2.60 -13.31
CA THR A 14 3.52 -3.21 -12.13
C THR A 14 4.73 -2.38 -11.69
N PHE A 15 5.40 -2.79 -10.61
CA PHE A 15 6.67 -2.24 -10.16
C PHE A 15 7.64 -3.37 -9.75
N ASP A 16 8.78 -3.44 -10.44
CA ASP A 16 9.84 -4.44 -10.28
C ASP A 16 11.19 -3.78 -10.66
N ARG A 17 12.27 -4.55 -10.82
CA ARG A 17 13.62 -4.01 -11.12
C ARG A 17 13.70 -3.13 -12.38
N LYS A 18 12.90 -3.40 -13.43
CA LYS A 18 12.95 -2.56 -14.65
C LYS A 18 12.35 -1.18 -14.45
N TYR A 19 11.66 -0.92 -13.33
CA TYR A 19 11.08 0.38 -12.99
C TYR A 19 11.93 1.20 -12.02
N LEU A 20 13.11 0.72 -11.60
CA LEU A 20 14.01 1.46 -10.71
C LEU A 20 14.47 2.81 -11.29
N TYR A 21 14.44 2.97 -12.61
CA TYR A 21 14.72 4.26 -13.27
C TYR A 21 13.70 5.34 -12.90
N LEU A 22 12.50 4.96 -12.43
CA LEU A 22 11.45 5.93 -12.08
C LEU A 22 11.88 6.85 -10.95
N ALA A 23 12.79 6.45 -10.06
CA ALA A 23 13.32 7.33 -9.03
C ALA A 23 14.02 8.57 -9.66
N GLU A 24 14.86 8.38 -10.67
CA GLU A 24 15.48 9.51 -11.37
C GLU A 24 14.45 10.26 -12.22
N HIS A 25 13.63 9.52 -12.96
CA HIS A 25 12.67 10.12 -13.88
C HIS A 25 11.67 11.06 -13.19
N VAL A 26 11.05 10.63 -12.08
CA VAL A 26 10.06 11.49 -11.40
C VAL A 26 10.73 12.65 -10.66
N LYS A 27 11.99 12.48 -10.24
CA LYS A 27 12.78 13.58 -9.67
C LYS A 27 13.04 14.66 -10.72
N ASP A 28 13.43 14.27 -11.92
CA ASP A 28 13.69 15.18 -13.05
C ASP A 28 12.43 15.93 -13.50
N LEU A 29 11.26 15.30 -13.33
CA LEU A 29 9.95 15.94 -13.55
C LEU A 29 9.55 16.93 -12.44
N GLY A 30 10.30 16.99 -11.33
CA GLY A 30 10.08 17.94 -10.24
C GLY A 30 9.18 17.44 -9.11
N PHE A 31 8.89 16.14 -9.03
CA PHE A 31 8.13 15.57 -7.91
C PHE A 31 8.99 15.45 -6.63
N ASP A 32 8.32 15.48 -5.49
CA ASP A 32 8.92 15.30 -4.16
C ASP A 32 9.01 13.82 -3.75
N GLY A 33 8.26 12.95 -4.42
CA GLY A 33 8.23 11.53 -4.10
C GLY A 33 7.53 10.67 -5.15
N ILE A 34 7.61 9.36 -4.91
CA ILE A 34 6.97 8.32 -5.71
C ILE A 34 6.02 7.50 -4.83
N GLU A 35 4.82 7.21 -5.33
CA GLU A 35 3.88 6.30 -4.69
C GLU A 35 3.89 4.93 -5.35
N ILE A 36 4.09 3.87 -4.54
CA ILE A 36 4.22 2.49 -5.00
C ILE A 36 3.05 1.64 -4.45
N PRO A 37 2.24 0.99 -5.31
CA PRO A 37 1.15 0.15 -4.87
C PRO A 37 1.64 -1.24 -4.43
N LEU A 38 1.35 -1.62 -3.19
CA LEU A 38 1.74 -2.89 -2.57
C LEU A 38 0.70 -3.99 -2.85
N THR A 39 0.47 -4.29 -4.13
CA THR A 39 -0.32 -5.46 -4.51
C THR A 39 0.41 -6.75 -4.09
N THR A 40 -0.31 -7.89 -3.99
CA THR A 40 0.31 -9.20 -3.69
C THR A 40 1.49 -9.53 -4.61
N GLN A 41 1.37 -9.18 -5.90
CA GLN A 41 2.43 -9.39 -6.88
C GLN A 41 3.64 -8.49 -6.61
N ILE A 42 3.41 -7.19 -6.39
CA ILE A 42 4.48 -6.23 -6.15
C ILE A 42 5.20 -6.53 -4.84
N LEU A 43 4.48 -6.81 -3.74
CA LEU A 43 5.09 -7.20 -2.45
C LEU A 43 6.08 -8.35 -2.58
N THR A 44 5.79 -9.33 -3.45
CA THR A 44 6.64 -10.52 -3.63
C THR A 44 7.87 -10.24 -4.49
N SER A 45 7.84 -9.21 -5.33
CA SER A 45 8.87 -8.94 -6.35
C SER A 45 9.56 -7.58 -6.21
N LEU A 46 9.17 -6.77 -5.22
CA LEU A 46 9.70 -5.44 -4.98
C LEU A 46 11.22 -5.51 -4.71
N PRO A 47 12.07 -4.86 -5.52
CA PRO A 47 13.51 -4.84 -5.29
C PRO A 47 13.86 -3.85 -4.18
N ILE A 48 13.59 -4.22 -2.92
CA ILE A 48 13.64 -3.30 -1.78
C ILE A 48 15.01 -2.62 -1.64
N ARG A 49 16.09 -3.40 -1.66
CA ARG A 49 17.45 -2.87 -1.46
C ARG A 49 17.82 -1.85 -2.54
N GLU A 50 17.66 -2.23 -3.80
CA GLU A 50 18.01 -1.37 -4.92
C GLU A 50 17.10 -0.13 -4.97
N LEU A 51 15.81 -0.27 -4.66
CA LEU A 51 14.91 0.87 -4.61
C LEU A 51 15.33 1.86 -3.51
N LYS A 52 15.71 1.39 -2.31
CA LYS A 52 16.23 2.25 -1.24
C LYS A 52 17.50 2.99 -1.66
N GLU A 53 18.42 2.32 -2.35
CA GLU A 53 19.63 2.94 -2.91
C GLU A 53 19.26 4.08 -3.86
N ARG A 54 18.35 3.85 -4.83
CA ARG A 54 17.94 4.88 -5.81
C ARG A 54 17.16 6.04 -5.19
N LEU A 55 16.31 5.78 -4.20
CA LEU A 55 15.60 6.84 -3.47
C LEU A 55 16.57 7.70 -2.66
N SER A 56 17.60 7.10 -2.07
CA SER A 56 18.66 7.83 -1.35
C SER A 56 19.50 8.70 -2.29
N GLU A 57 19.85 8.21 -3.48
CA GLU A 57 20.63 8.96 -4.48
C GLU A 57 19.86 10.20 -4.99
N THR A 58 18.55 10.06 -5.18
CA THR A 58 17.69 11.12 -5.74
C THR A 58 17.10 12.06 -4.68
N GLY A 59 17.12 11.65 -3.42
CA GLY A 59 16.47 12.36 -2.31
C GLY A 59 14.94 12.35 -2.39
N LEU A 60 14.34 11.44 -3.16
CA LEU A 60 12.89 11.29 -3.24
C LEU A 60 12.33 10.58 -2.01
N ALA A 61 11.17 11.03 -1.54
CA ALA A 61 10.37 10.27 -0.60
C ALA A 61 9.65 9.11 -1.32
N ALA A 62 9.41 8.01 -0.60
CA ALA A 62 8.50 6.96 -1.03
C ALA A 62 7.24 6.95 -0.16
N THR A 63 6.08 6.88 -0.80
CA THR A 63 4.80 6.56 -0.16
C THR A 63 4.24 5.29 -0.76
N PHE A 64 3.28 4.67 -0.08
CA PHE A 64 2.73 3.40 -0.50
C PHE A 64 1.22 3.43 -0.43
N CYS A 65 0.59 2.64 -1.28
CA CYS A 65 -0.84 2.38 -1.21
C CYS A 65 -1.12 0.88 -1.35
N ALA A 66 -2.26 0.44 -0.81
CA ALA A 66 -2.71 -0.93 -0.96
C ALA A 66 -4.22 -0.98 -1.27
N GLY A 67 -4.65 -2.13 -1.78
CA GLY A 67 -6.04 -2.44 -2.03
C GLY A 67 -6.28 -3.92 -1.82
N LEU A 68 -7.38 -4.27 -1.17
CA LEU A 68 -7.70 -5.66 -0.86
C LEU A 68 -8.46 -6.32 -2.01
N GLY A 69 -8.08 -7.56 -2.35
CA GLY A 69 -8.83 -8.38 -3.29
C GLY A 69 -10.05 -9.08 -2.65
N PRO A 70 -10.89 -9.76 -3.45
CA PRO A 70 -12.08 -10.45 -2.96
C PRO A 70 -11.83 -11.51 -1.87
N SER A 71 -10.68 -12.19 -1.90
CA SER A 71 -10.28 -13.16 -0.87
C SER A 71 -9.74 -12.51 0.40
N GLN A 72 -9.48 -11.20 0.38
CA GLN A 72 -8.91 -10.41 1.45
C GLN A 72 -9.92 -9.41 2.03
N ASN A 73 -11.22 -9.59 1.74
CA ASN A 73 -12.25 -8.66 2.22
C ASN A 73 -12.27 -8.63 3.75
N VAL A 74 -12.10 -7.44 4.33
CA VAL A 74 -12.19 -7.20 5.78
C VAL A 74 -13.60 -6.79 6.24
N ALA A 75 -14.42 -6.28 5.31
CA ALA A 75 -15.81 -5.88 5.54
C ALA A 75 -16.76 -7.07 5.29
N THR A 76 -16.56 -8.18 5.98
CA THR A 76 -17.36 -9.42 5.80
C THR A 76 -17.33 -10.26 7.08
N ASN A 77 -18.33 -11.11 7.29
CA ASN A 77 -18.36 -12.07 8.41
C ASN A 77 -17.43 -13.29 8.21
N ASP A 78 -16.87 -13.47 7.02
CA ASP A 78 -15.93 -14.55 6.71
C ASP A 78 -14.57 -14.31 7.38
N LYS A 79 -14.36 -14.98 8.53
CA LYS A 79 -13.13 -14.88 9.32
C LYS A 79 -11.86 -15.26 8.56
N ARG A 80 -11.96 -16.12 7.54
CA ARG A 80 -10.81 -16.48 6.71
C ARG A 80 -10.40 -15.31 5.82
N LYS A 81 -11.37 -14.61 5.21
CA LYS A 81 -11.10 -13.42 4.39
C LYS A 81 -10.57 -12.26 5.24
N GLN A 82 -11.17 -12.03 6.41
CA GLN A 82 -10.69 -11.04 7.37
C GLN A 82 -9.20 -11.28 7.70
N ARG A 83 -8.84 -12.51 8.12
CA ARG A 83 -7.45 -12.83 8.44
C ARG A 83 -6.51 -12.64 7.24
N GLN A 84 -6.91 -13.07 6.04
CA GLN A 84 -6.10 -12.87 4.82
C GLN A 84 -5.87 -11.39 4.51
N GLY A 85 -6.89 -10.55 4.68
CA GLY A 85 -6.78 -9.10 4.52
C GLY A 85 -5.84 -8.48 5.55
N ILE A 86 -6.01 -8.81 6.82
CA ILE A 86 -5.15 -8.29 7.90
C ILE A 86 -3.70 -8.72 7.68
N GLU A 87 -3.41 -9.99 7.39
CA GLU A 87 -2.03 -10.45 7.12
C GLU A 87 -1.40 -9.74 5.92
N HIS A 88 -2.17 -9.50 4.86
CA HIS A 88 -1.67 -8.75 3.71
C HIS A 88 -1.34 -7.31 4.09
N LEU A 89 -2.21 -6.63 4.85
CA LEU A 89 -1.96 -5.26 5.30
C LEU A 89 -0.78 -5.18 6.27
N LYS A 90 -0.59 -6.15 7.17
CA LYS A 90 0.60 -6.22 8.03
C LYS A 90 1.89 -6.28 7.21
N LYS A 91 1.94 -7.12 6.17
CA LYS A 91 3.08 -7.15 5.23
C LYS A 91 3.29 -5.83 4.49
N CYS A 92 2.21 -5.13 4.13
CA CYS A 92 2.31 -3.79 3.56
C CYS A 92 2.95 -2.82 4.55
N VAL A 93 2.52 -2.84 5.81
CA VAL A 93 3.05 -2.00 6.88
C VAL A 93 4.52 -2.31 7.16
N GLU A 94 4.91 -3.59 7.23
CA GLU A 94 6.32 -4.01 7.36
C GLU A 94 7.16 -3.42 6.22
N THR A 95 6.68 -3.55 4.97
CA THR A 95 7.36 -2.98 3.80
C THR A 95 7.50 -1.46 3.94
N VAL A 96 6.44 -0.74 4.32
CA VAL A 96 6.46 0.72 4.53
C VAL A 96 7.53 1.11 5.56
N ALA A 97 7.62 0.35 6.66
CA ALA A 97 8.62 0.55 7.70
C ALA A 97 10.05 0.30 7.18
N GLU A 98 10.27 -0.69 6.31
CA GLU A 98 11.60 -0.92 5.69
C GLU A 98 12.11 0.27 4.88
N PHE A 99 11.21 1.10 4.34
CA PHE A 99 11.55 2.33 3.62
C PHE A 99 11.66 3.57 4.52
N ASN A 100 11.51 3.42 5.85
CA ASN A 100 11.36 4.53 6.80
C ASN A 100 10.26 5.52 6.37
N SER A 101 9.23 5.02 5.69
CA SER A 101 8.06 5.81 5.29
C SER A 101 6.99 5.73 6.37
N SER A 102 6.11 6.73 6.40
CA SER A 102 5.02 6.83 7.36
C SER A 102 3.63 6.76 6.71
N VAL A 103 3.56 6.46 5.41
CA VAL A 103 2.32 6.54 4.63
C VAL A 103 2.02 5.22 3.94
N LEU A 104 0.96 4.56 4.41
CA LEU A 104 0.21 3.53 3.68
C LEU A 104 -1.22 4.05 3.46
N ALA A 105 -1.59 4.32 2.21
CA ALA A 105 -2.92 4.80 1.83
C ALA A 105 -3.69 3.75 1.01
N GLY A 106 -4.85 4.13 0.47
CA GLY A 106 -5.62 3.31 -0.47
C GLY A 106 -6.91 2.73 0.12
N ILE A 107 -7.40 1.65 -0.50
CA ILE A 107 -8.67 1.00 -0.11
C ILE A 107 -8.36 -0.15 0.84
N LEU A 108 -8.07 0.21 2.08
CA LEU A 108 -7.67 -0.73 3.14
C LEU A 108 -8.87 -1.37 3.85
N TYR A 109 -10.04 -0.73 3.74
CA TYR A 109 -11.24 -1.02 4.53
C TYR A 109 -12.22 -1.98 3.82
N GLY A 110 -11.90 -2.47 2.63
CA GLY A 110 -12.80 -3.29 1.83
C GLY A 110 -12.18 -3.69 0.50
N VAL A 111 -12.96 -4.39 -0.33
CA VAL A 111 -12.48 -4.90 -1.62
C VAL A 111 -12.33 -3.76 -2.63
N TRP A 112 -11.15 -3.61 -3.21
CA TRP A 112 -10.94 -2.71 -4.34
C TRP A 112 -11.73 -3.19 -5.56
N GLY A 113 -12.60 -2.32 -6.09
CA GLY A 113 -13.49 -2.66 -7.20
C GLY A 113 -14.64 -3.62 -6.85
N GLY A 114 -14.82 -3.94 -5.57
CA GLY A 114 -15.94 -4.76 -5.10
C GLY A 114 -17.15 -3.90 -4.77
N PHE A 115 -18.23 -4.04 -5.55
CA PHE A 115 -19.47 -3.30 -5.35
C PHE A 115 -20.63 -4.27 -5.13
N SER A 116 -21.27 -4.20 -3.97
CA SER A 116 -22.50 -4.96 -3.67
C SER A 116 -23.73 -4.38 -4.38
N GLY A 117 -23.65 -3.12 -4.84
CA GLY A 117 -24.78 -2.35 -5.36
C GLY A 117 -25.65 -1.70 -4.28
N ASN A 118 -25.34 -1.92 -3.00
CA ASN A 118 -26.05 -1.34 -1.86
C ASN A 118 -25.09 -0.48 -1.01
N PRO A 119 -25.61 0.49 -0.24
CA PRO A 119 -24.84 1.13 0.82
C PRO A 119 -24.28 0.09 1.81
N PRO A 120 -23.11 0.35 2.44
CA PRO A 120 -22.54 -0.55 3.43
C PRO A 120 -23.47 -0.68 4.64
N THR A 121 -23.59 -1.89 5.17
CA THR A 121 -24.34 -2.13 6.40
C THR A 121 -23.51 -1.73 7.63
N GLU A 122 -24.17 -1.56 8.78
CA GLU A 122 -23.48 -1.29 10.05
C GLU A 122 -22.50 -2.41 10.42
N ASP A 123 -22.89 -3.68 10.17
CA ASP A 123 -22.01 -4.83 10.40
C ASP A 123 -20.77 -4.81 9.50
N GLU A 124 -20.92 -4.47 8.21
CA GLU A 124 -19.79 -4.36 7.27
C GLU A 124 -18.79 -3.28 7.71
N LEU A 125 -19.30 -2.14 8.18
CA LEU A 125 -18.49 -1.06 8.74
C LEU A 125 -17.77 -1.51 10.03
N ASN A 126 -18.48 -2.20 10.93
CA ASN A 126 -17.92 -2.68 12.19
C ASN A 126 -16.80 -3.73 11.96
N TRP A 127 -17.03 -4.72 11.10
CA TRP A 127 -16.02 -5.73 10.76
C TRP A 127 -14.78 -5.10 10.13
N SER A 128 -14.97 -4.17 9.22
CA SER A 128 -13.87 -3.42 8.61
C SER A 128 -13.06 -2.65 9.67
N ALA A 129 -13.75 -1.88 10.52
CA ALA A 129 -13.12 -1.09 11.56
C ALA A 129 -12.34 -1.94 12.58
N GLU A 130 -12.85 -3.11 12.97
CA GLU A 130 -12.15 -4.06 13.84
C GLU A 130 -10.87 -4.60 13.20
N CYS A 131 -10.94 -5.03 11.94
CA CYS A 131 -9.77 -5.53 11.21
C CYS A 131 -8.71 -4.43 11.03
N ILE A 132 -9.13 -3.21 10.67
CA ILE A 132 -8.21 -2.09 10.47
C ILE A 132 -7.57 -1.64 11.79
N ARG A 133 -8.30 -1.72 12.91
CA ARG A 133 -7.73 -1.44 14.24
C ARG A 133 -6.58 -2.39 14.58
N GLU A 134 -6.74 -3.69 14.32
CA GLU A 134 -5.65 -4.66 14.53
C GLU A 134 -4.41 -4.33 13.67
N VAL A 135 -4.61 -3.91 12.41
CA VAL A 135 -3.51 -3.46 11.54
C VAL A 135 -2.86 -2.19 12.09
N ALA A 136 -3.65 -1.24 12.59
CA ALA A 136 -3.14 0.01 13.13
C ALA A 136 -2.31 -0.21 14.41
N GLU A 137 -2.77 -1.06 15.33
CA GLU A 137 -2.02 -1.47 16.52
C GLU A 137 -0.69 -2.14 16.15
N TYR A 138 -0.71 -3.00 15.13
CA TYR A 138 0.51 -3.60 14.60
C TYR A 138 1.46 -2.56 14.00
N ALA A 139 0.94 -1.61 13.23
CA ALA A 139 1.74 -0.51 12.66
C ALA A 139 2.37 0.38 13.74
N GLU A 140 1.67 0.59 14.86
CA GLU A 140 2.23 1.30 16.02
C GLU A 140 3.38 0.53 16.68
N SER A 141 3.31 -0.79 16.72
CA SER A 141 4.36 -1.64 17.31
C SER A 141 5.69 -1.68 16.53
N LEU A 142 5.69 -1.20 15.28
CA LEU A 142 6.88 -1.16 14.41
C LEU A 142 7.62 0.19 14.48
N LYS A 143 7.15 1.14 15.31
CA LYS A 143 7.78 2.44 15.52
C LYS A 143 8.94 2.40 16.51
#